data_AF-A0A023WPM9-F1
#
_entry.id   AF-A0A023WPM9-F1
#
_cell.length_a   1.000
_cell.length_b   1.000
_cell.length_c   1.000
_cell.angle_alpha   90.00
_cell.angle_beta   90.00
_cell.angle_gamma   90.00
#
_symmetry.space_group_name_H-M   'P 1'
#
loop_
_entity.id
_entity.type
_entity.pdbx_description
1 polymer ?
#
loop_
_entity_poly.entity_id
_entity_poly.type
_entity_poly.pdbx_seq_one_letter_code
_entity_poly.pdbx_strand_id
1 'polypeptide(L)'
;MELNKAVIDCMRSLRRRLRDEQQLDIHLNQPDAVSAMLAGCMRSNDELTRELGRQLATFSEQLPAPAPVPPSPSSSSTTVRIYRGQRVLA
;
A
#
# COMPACT_ATOMS: atom_id res chain seq x y z
N MET A 1 -14.80 -10.06 19.49
CA MET A 1 -13.82 -9.89 18.39
C MET A 1 -14.54 -9.25 17.20
N GLU A 2 -14.73 -7.93 17.22
CA GLU A 2 -15.44 -7.17 16.16
C GLU A 2 -14.49 -6.48 15.17
N LEU A 3 -13.20 -6.38 15.53
CA LEU A 3 -12.17 -5.70 14.75
C LEU A 3 -12.04 -6.27 13.33
N ASN A 4 -12.13 -7.59 13.18
CA ASN A 4 -11.96 -8.24 11.87
C ASN A 4 -13.11 -7.90 10.90
N LYS A 5 -14.35 -7.80 11.39
CA LYS A 5 -15.50 -7.45 10.53
C LYS A 5 -15.43 -6.01 10.06
N ALA A 6 -15.06 -5.08 10.95
CA ALA A 6 -14.93 -3.66 10.62
C ALA A 6 -13.81 -3.42 9.58
N VAL A 7 -12.67 -4.08 9.71
CA VAL A 7 -11.56 -3.99 8.75
C VAL A 7 -11.95 -4.51 7.37
N ILE A 8 -12.60 -5.68 7.32
CA ILE A 8 -13.03 -6.26 6.04
C ILE A 8 -14.08 -5.38 5.35
N ASP A 9 -14.99 -4.78 6.11
CA ASP A 9 -15.99 -3.85 5.56
C ASP A 9 -15.34 -2.56 5.01
N CYS A 10 -14.39 -2.00 5.77
CA CYS A 10 -13.57 -0.86 5.34
C CYS A 10 -12.81 -1.17 4.05
N MET A 11 -12.09 -2.30 3.99
CA MET A 11 -11.35 -2.73 2.79
C MET A 11 -12.26 -2.93 1.57
N ARG A 12 -13.45 -3.51 1.75
CA ARG A 12 -14.42 -3.70 0.65
C ARG A 12 -14.94 -2.36 0.12
N SER A 13 -15.29 -1.45 1.01
CA SER A 13 -15.75 -0.10 0.67
C SER A 13 -14.66 0.69 -0.05
N LEU A 14 -13.43 0.63 0.45
CA LEU A 14 -12.27 1.28 -0.15
C LEU A 14 -11.97 0.73 -1.55
N ARG A 15 -11.96 -0.60 -1.71
CA ARG A 15 -11.76 -1.25 -3.02
C ARG A 15 -12.78 -0.78 -4.04
N ARG A 16 -14.06 -0.69 -3.65
CA ARG A 16 -15.12 -0.26 -4.58
C ARG A 16 -14.85 1.15 -5.09
N ARG A 17 -14.44 2.08 -4.22
CA ARG A 17 -14.10 3.45 -4.60
C ARG A 17 -12.87 3.53 -5.49
N LEU A 18 -11.79 2.83 -5.13
CA LEU A 18 -10.58 2.79 -5.94
C LEU A 18 -10.82 2.16 -7.33
N ARG A 19 -11.72 1.19 -7.43
CA ARG A 19 -12.13 0.62 -8.71
C ARG A 19 -12.98 1.58 -9.54
N ASP A 20 -13.86 2.34 -8.90
CA ASP A 20 -14.71 3.31 -9.59
C ASP A 20 -13.91 4.52 -10.10
N GLU A 21 -13.04 5.09 -9.25
CA GLU A 21 -12.22 6.24 -9.62
C GLU A 21 -11.01 5.91 -10.50
N GLN A 22 -10.27 4.84 -10.16
CA GLN A 22 -8.96 4.55 -10.73
C GLN A 22 -8.90 3.23 -11.50
N GLN A 23 -10.02 2.51 -11.59
CA GLN A 23 -10.08 1.16 -12.15
C GLN A 23 -9.07 0.18 -11.51
N LEU A 24 -8.69 0.43 -10.25
CA LEU A 24 -7.79 -0.46 -9.51
C LEU A 24 -8.54 -1.72 -9.05
N ASP A 25 -8.13 -2.87 -9.57
CA ASP A 25 -8.65 -4.17 -9.16
C ASP A 25 -7.74 -4.83 -8.11
N ILE A 26 -8.12 -4.72 -6.83
CA ILE A 26 -7.34 -5.21 -5.70
C ILE A 26 -7.99 -6.47 -5.11
N HIS A 27 -7.23 -7.55 -5.04
CA HIS A 27 -7.70 -8.82 -4.48
C HIS A 27 -7.41 -8.90 -2.98
N LEU A 28 -8.44 -8.96 -2.13
CA LEU A 28 -8.30 -9.04 -0.66
C LEU A 28 -7.53 -10.28 -0.17
N ASN A 29 -7.41 -11.31 -1.00
CA ASN A 29 -6.67 -12.54 -0.66
C ASN A 29 -5.14 -12.39 -0.83
N GLN A 30 -4.68 -11.29 -1.45
CA GLN A 30 -3.26 -11.05 -1.65
C GLN A 30 -2.64 -10.42 -0.40
N PRO A 31 -1.41 -10.80 -0.02
CA PRO A 31 -0.72 -10.19 1.12
C PRO A 31 -0.44 -8.70 0.91
N ASP A 32 -0.37 -8.25 -0.35
CA ASP A 32 -0.15 -6.84 -0.70
C ASP A 32 -1.46 -6.02 -0.79
N ALA A 33 -2.63 -6.60 -0.49
CA ALA A 33 -3.91 -5.93 -0.67
C ALA A 33 -4.01 -4.61 0.11
N VAL A 34 -3.53 -4.58 1.35
CA VAL A 34 -3.54 -3.37 2.20
C VAL A 34 -2.58 -2.31 1.66
N SER A 35 -1.36 -2.70 1.27
CA SER A 35 -0.36 -1.82 0.67
C SER A 35 -0.87 -1.18 -0.63
N ALA A 36 -1.44 -1.98 -1.54
CA ALA A 36 -2.01 -1.52 -2.79
C ALA A 36 -3.19 -0.57 -2.57
N MET A 37 -4.03 -0.85 -1.57
CA MET A 37 -5.14 0.01 -1.17
C MET A 37 -4.65 1.37 -0.66
N LEU A 38 -3.66 1.39 0.23
CA LEU A 38 -3.05 2.62 0.75
C LEU A 38 -2.37 3.43 -0.37
N ALA A 39 -1.69 2.76 -1.31
CA ALA A 39 -1.11 3.42 -2.48
C ALA A 39 -2.18 4.06 -3.38
N GLY A 40 -3.32 3.38 -3.59
CA GLY A 40 -4.47 3.93 -4.30
C GLY A 40 -5.07 5.15 -3.62
N CYS A 41 -5.17 5.13 -2.28
CA CYS A 41 -5.64 6.29 -1.49
C CYS A 41 -4.74 7.52 -1.65
N MET A 42 -3.42 7.34 -1.76
CA MET A 42 -2.50 8.46 -1.99
C MET A 42 -2.68 9.09 -3.39
N ARG A 43 -3.10 8.31 -4.38
CA ARG A 43 -3.39 8.80 -5.74
C ARG A 43 -4.82 9.35 -5.91
N SER A 44 -5.72 9.03 -4.99
CA SER A 44 -7.12 9.49 -5.04
C SER A 44 -7.20 10.95 -4.62
N ASN A 45 -8.03 11.72 -5.34
CA ASN A 45 -8.39 13.09 -4.99
C ASN A 45 -9.69 13.16 -4.17
N ASP A 46 -10.37 12.04 -3.96
CA ASP A 46 -11.59 11.95 -3.17
C ASP A 46 -11.26 11.93 -1.67
N GLU A 47 -11.75 12.95 -0.95
CA GLU A 47 -11.45 13.15 0.47
C GLU A 47 -11.90 11.96 1.33
N LEU A 48 -13.05 11.38 0.99
CA LEU A 48 -13.59 10.20 1.66
C LEU A 48 -12.71 8.96 1.44
N THR A 49 -12.13 8.79 0.26
CA THR A 49 -11.19 7.69 -0.04
C THR A 49 -9.89 7.85 0.73
N ARG A 50 -9.43 9.08 0.94
CA ARG A 50 -8.25 9.37 1.78
C ARG A 50 -8.55 9.09 3.26
N GLU A 51 -9.72 9.48 3.76
CA GLU A 51 -10.14 9.23 5.15
C GLU A 51 -10.27 7.72 5.44
N LEU A 52 -10.90 6.96 4.55
CA LEU A 52 -10.98 5.49 4.66
C LEU A 52 -9.58 4.85 4.63
N GLY A 53 -8.65 5.38 3.84
CA GLY A 53 -7.26 4.93 3.82
C GLY A 53 -6.55 5.14 5.17
N ARG A 54 -6.79 6.28 5.84
CA ARG A 54 -6.26 6.55 7.18
C ARG A 54 -6.83 5.59 8.23
N GLN A 55 -8.12 5.32 8.18
CA GLN A 55 -8.75 4.34 9.07
C GLN A 55 -8.17 2.94 8.86
N LEU A 56 -7.99 2.53 7.60
CA LEU A 56 -7.35 1.26 7.26
C LEU A 56 -5.91 1.18 7.80
N ALA A 57 -5.15 2.26 7.72
CA ALA A 57 -3.80 2.34 8.28
C ALA A 57 -3.80 2.15 9.80
N THR A 58 -4.72 2.81 10.54
CA THR A 58 -4.86 2.63 11.98
C THR A 58 -5.17 1.17 12.37
N PHE A 59 -6.05 0.51 11.60
CA PHE A 59 -6.32 -0.91 11.82
C PHE A 59 -5.12 -1.80 11.50
N SER A 60 -4.33 -1.45 10.47
CA SER A 60 -3.14 -2.19 10.08
C SER A 60 -1.97 -2.00 11.03
N GLU A 61 -1.82 -0.83 11.66
CA GLU A 61 -0.81 -0.54 12.68
C GLU A 61 -1.09 -1.25 14.01
N GLN A 62 -2.36 -1.58 14.27
CA GLN A 62 -2.75 -2.43 15.40
C GLN A 62 -2.42 -3.91 15.17
N LEU A 63 -2.25 -4.34 13.92
CA LEU A 63 -1.52 -5.58 13.63
C LEU A 63 -0.02 -5.27 13.69
N PRO A 64 0.83 -6.14 14.27
CA PRO A 64 2.27 -5.93 14.23
C PRO A 64 2.76 -5.99 12.77
N ALA A 65 2.85 -4.82 12.13
CA ALA A 65 3.40 -4.63 10.80
C ALA A 65 4.92 -4.37 10.90
N PRO A 66 5.75 -4.97 10.03
CA PRO A 66 7.12 -4.52 9.86
C PRO A 66 7.12 -3.08 9.31
N ALA A 67 7.82 -2.21 10.04
CA ALA A 67 8.13 -0.78 9.87
C ALA A 67 7.72 -0.02 8.57
N PRO A 68 7.29 1.25 8.70
CA PRO A 68 6.93 2.12 7.57
C PRO A 68 8.17 2.48 6.73
N VAL A 69 8.10 2.23 5.42
CA VAL A 69 9.02 2.84 4.46
C VAL A 69 8.56 4.27 4.17
N PRO A 70 9.37 5.32 4.45
CA PRO A 70 9.05 6.68 4.05
C PRO A 70 9.07 6.83 2.52
N PRO A 71 8.34 7.80 1.95
CA PRO A 71 8.34 8.05 0.51
C PRO A 71 9.74 8.46 0.07
N SER A 72 10.42 7.57 -0.63
CA SER A 72 11.69 7.86 -1.29
C SER A 72 11.40 8.66 -2.56
N PRO A 73 11.84 9.92 -2.70
CA PRO A 73 11.81 10.58 -4.00
C PRO A 73 12.83 9.91 -4.92
N SER A 74 12.33 9.51 -6.08
CA SER A 74 13.05 8.88 -7.20
C SER A 74 14.44 9.50 -7.45
N SER A 75 15.47 8.66 -7.57
CA SER A 75 16.71 9.00 -8.25
C SER A 75 17.46 7.72 -8.65
N SER A 76 17.45 7.46 -9.96
CA SER A 76 18.55 6.82 -10.70
C SER A 76 18.77 5.32 -10.50
N SER A 77 18.21 4.58 -11.44
CA SER A 77 18.84 3.45 -12.13
C SER A 77 20.35 3.36 -11.92
N THR A 78 20.85 2.26 -11.35
CA THR A 78 21.95 1.46 -11.94
C THR A 78 21.90 0.07 -11.30
N THR A 79 21.50 -0.92 -12.10
CA THR A 79 21.71 -2.33 -11.83
C THR A 79 23.20 -2.59 -11.70
N VAL A 80 23.67 -3.06 -10.55
CA VAL A 80 24.99 -3.68 -10.42
C VAL A 80 24.80 -5.12 -9.94
N ARG A 81 24.80 -6.05 -10.90
CA ARG A 81 24.89 -7.49 -10.65
C ARG A 81 26.32 -7.81 -10.26
N ILE A 82 26.60 -7.96 -8.97
CA ILE A 82 27.92 -8.41 -8.50
C ILE A 82 27.95 -9.94 -8.53
N TYR A 83 28.66 -10.50 -9.51
CA TYR A 83 29.13 -11.88 -9.51
C TYR A 83 30.61 -11.86 -9.09
N ARG A 84 30.95 -12.62 -8.04
CA ARG A 84 32.30 -13.15 -7.75
C ARG A 84 33.48 -12.15 -7.76
N GLY A 85 33.43 -11.14 -6.89
CA GLY A 85 34.64 -10.65 -6.22
C GLY A 85 35.47 -9.53 -6.86
N GLN A 86 34.88 -8.57 -7.59
CA GLN A 86 35.63 -7.35 -7.93
C GLN A 86 34.71 -6.12 -8.09
N ARG A 87 34.99 -5.04 -7.36
CA ARG A 87 34.25 -3.76 -7.43
C ARG A 87 35.09 -2.76 -8.23
N VAL A 88 34.52 -2.18 -9.28
CA VAL A 88 35.06 -1.00 -9.96
C VAL A 88 33.93 0.03 -10.06
N LEU A 89 34.19 1.24 -9.57
CA LEU A 89 33.26 2.38 -9.55
C LEU A 89 33.34 3.11 -10.89
N ALA A 90 32.18 3.48 -11.45
CA ALA A 90 32.03 4.51 -12.47
C ALA A 90 31.16 5.62 -11.89
#